data_AF-A0A4Q2Z0I4-F1
#
_entry.id   AF-A0A4Q2Z0I4-F1
#
_cell.length_a   1.000
_cell.length_b   1.000
_cell.length_c   1.000
_cell.angle_alpha   90.00
_cell.angle_beta   90.00
_cell.angle_gamma   90.00
#
_symmetry.space_group_name_H-M   'P 1'
#
loop_
_entity.id
_entity.type
_entity.pdbx_description
1 polymer ?
#
loop_
_entity_poly.entity_id
_entity_poly.type
_entity_poly.pdbx_seq_one_letter_code
_entity_poly.pdbx_strand_id
1 'polypeptide(L)'
;MSDEITQPLDDASFKRELAAMLPHLRAFGRSLCGNADLADDLVQETMLKAWKARAQYVPGPASMKSWAFVILRNCFLSQMRRKKFTAEYDERAAERLLVAPDDQDDSLHLADVQRALMLLPVDQREALVLIGAGQLSYEEGAAICGCAVGTMKSRVSRGRAALQTILESGEMPRRSTDLMPSSEAFRTIMDNVDQLTANGPVGD
;
A
#
# COMPACT_ATOMS: atom_id res chain seq x y z
N MET A 1 13.49 -32.16 -17.65
CA MET A 1 13.07 -30.81 -17.23
C MET A 1 14.21 -29.88 -17.54
N SER A 2 13.99 -28.85 -18.36
CA SER A 2 15.01 -27.84 -18.62
C SER A 2 14.95 -26.82 -17.49
N ASP A 3 16.06 -26.61 -16.78
CA ASP A 3 16.21 -25.41 -15.95
C ASP A 3 16.26 -24.21 -16.90
N GLU A 4 15.14 -23.48 -16.99
CA GLU A 4 15.06 -22.24 -17.74
C GLU A 4 15.86 -21.19 -16.97
N ILE A 5 17.15 -21.06 -17.31
CA ILE A 5 18.09 -20.15 -16.66
C ILE A 5 17.55 -18.73 -16.78
N THR A 6 16.90 -18.22 -15.74
CA THR A 6 16.34 -16.88 -15.77
C THR A 6 17.45 -15.85 -15.72
N GLN A 7 17.86 -15.39 -16.89
CA GLN A 7 18.91 -14.39 -17.03
C GLN A 7 18.46 -13.06 -16.41
N PRO A 8 19.35 -12.34 -15.72
CA PRO A 8 19.01 -11.01 -15.20
C PRO A 8 18.62 -10.07 -16.34
N LEU A 9 17.58 -9.26 -16.13
CA LEU A 9 17.15 -8.24 -17.09
C LEU A 9 18.30 -7.26 -17.38
N ASP A 10 18.42 -6.85 -18.64
CA ASP A 10 19.27 -5.71 -18.99
C ASP A 10 18.72 -4.39 -18.39
N ASP A 11 19.60 -3.39 -18.27
CA ASP A 11 19.28 -2.09 -17.66
C ASP A 11 18.10 -1.39 -18.34
N ALA A 12 17.87 -1.60 -19.64
CA ALA A 12 16.79 -0.97 -20.39
C ALA A 12 15.43 -1.65 -20.12
N SER A 13 15.40 -2.98 -20.10
CA SER A 13 14.22 -3.80 -19.84
C SER A 13 13.80 -3.69 -18.38
N PHE A 14 14.77 -3.77 -17.45
CA PHE A 14 14.53 -3.49 -16.03
C PHE A 14 13.96 -2.08 -15.82
N LYS A 15 14.52 -1.05 -16.46
CA LYS A 15 14.00 0.32 -16.37
C LYS A 15 12.55 0.42 -16.85
N ARG A 16 12.21 -0.25 -17.95
CA ARG A 16 10.85 -0.27 -18.52
C ARG A 16 9.86 -0.95 -17.58
N GLU A 17 10.20 -2.12 -17.05
CA GLU A 17 9.34 -2.85 -16.11
C GLU A 17 9.16 -2.10 -14.79
N LEU A 18 10.24 -1.56 -14.22
CA LEU A 18 10.16 -0.75 -13.00
C LEU A 18 9.35 0.53 -13.23
N ALA A 19 9.49 1.20 -14.38
CA ALA A 19 8.69 2.37 -14.72
C ALA A 19 7.20 2.03 -14.88
N ALA A 20 6.86 0.86 -15.41
CA ALA A 20 5.47 0.39 -15.48
C ALA A 20 4.84 0.19 -14.08
N MET A 21 5.64 0.00 -13.03
CA MET A 21 5.13 -0.10 -11.65
C MET A 21 4.76 1.24 -11.01
N LEU A 22 5.14 2.39 -11.59
CA LEU A 22 4.89 3.73 -11.01
C LEU A 22 3.42 3.97 -10.60
N PRO A 23 2.38 3.65 -11.40
CA PRO A 23 0.99 3.84 -10.99
C PRO A 23 0.59 3.00 -9.77
N HIS A 24 1.06 1.75 -9.70
CA HIS A 24 0.79 0.83 -8.61
C HIS A 24 1.53 1.23 -7.33
N LEU A 25 2.80 1.65 -7.45
CA LEU A 25 3.60 2.13 -6.33
C LEU A 25 3.02 3.42 -5.74
N ARG A 26 2.56 4.37 -6.57
CA ARG A 26 1.83 5.57 -6.12
C ARG A 26 0.54 5.23 -5.39
N ALA A 27 -0.25 4.33 -5.96
CA ALA A 27 -1.51 3.92 -5.36
C ALA A 27 -1.30 3.22 -4.00
N PHE A 28 -0.34 2.30 -3.90
CA PHE A 28 0.02 1.66 -2.64
C PHE A 28 0.58 2.69 -1.65
N GLY A 29 1.51 3.55 -2.05
CA GLY A 29 2.06 4.62 -1.22
C GLY A 29 0.99 5.55 -0.62
N ARG A 30 -0.03 5.92 -1.41
CA ARG A 30 -1.16 6.78 -0.95
C ARG A 30 -2.05 6.09 0.07
N SER A 31 -2.31 4.79 -0.11
CA SER A 31 -3.07 3.99 0.89
C SER A 31 -2.32 3.83 2.22
N LEU A 32 -0.97 3.85 2.22
CA LEU A 32 -0.17 3.78 3.43
C LEU A 32 -0.02 5.14 4.12
N CYS A 33 0.27 6.19 3.34
CA CYS A 33 0.60 7.53 3.85
C CYS A 33 -0.61 8.42 4.11
N GLY A 34 -1.73 8.23 3.40
CA GLY A 34 -2.92 9.08 3.47
C GLY A 34 -2.76 10.49 2.89
N ASN A 35 -1.62 10.80 2.27
CA ASN A 35 -1.29 12.09 1.69
C ASN A 35 -0.50 11.87 0.38
N ALA A 36 -0.73 12.72 -0.63
CA ALA A 36 -0.17 12.56 -1.96
C ALA A 36 1.35 12.84 -2.00
N ASP A 37 1.81 13.95 -1.43
CA ASP A 37 3.23 14.34 -1.42
C ASP A 37 4.11 13.31 -0.72
N LEU A 38 3.70 12.86 0.48
CA LEU A 38 4.40 11.82 1.23
C LEU A 38 4.46 10.50 0.45
N ALA A 39 3.43 10.18 -0.32
CA ALA A 39 3.41 8.99 -1.16
C ALA A 39 4.32 9.15 -2.40
N ASP A 40 4.33 10.31 -3.05
CA ASP A 40 5.20 10.58 -4.20
C ASP A 40 6.69 10.64 -3.79
N ASP A 41 7.04 11.18 -2.62
CA ASP A 41 8.38 11.09 -2.02
C ASP A 41 8.78 9.65 -1.71
N LEU A 42 7.88 8.87 -1.10
CA LEU A 42 8.07 7.45 -0.81
C LEU A 42 8.31 6.65 -2.10
N VAL A 43 7.56 6.92 -3.18
CA VAL A 43 7.76 6.27 -4.48
C VAL A 43 9.09 6.69 -5.10
N GLN A 44 9.48 7.96 -5.04
CA GLN A 44 10.81 8.39 -5.52
C GLN A 44 11.95 7.67 -4.79
N GLU A 45 11.90 7.59 -3.44
CA GLU A 45 12.88 6.83 -2.65
C GLU A 45 12.90 5.34 -3.04
N THR A 46 11.72 4.76 -3.28
CA THR A 46 11.54 3.38 -3.72
C THR A 46 12.18 3.13 -5.08
N MET A 47 11.86 3.94 -6.10
CA MET A 47 12.36 3.81 -7.46
C MET A 47 13.89 3.96 -7.51
N LEU A 48 14.45 4.88 -6.73
CA LEU A 48 15.90 5.06 -6.61
C LEU A 48 16.58 3.85 -5.97
N LYS A 49 15.99 3.25 -4.93
CA LYS A 49 16.54 2.03 -4.30
C LYS A 49 16.40 0.80 -5.20
N ALA A 50 15.26 0.65 -5.89
CA ALA A 50 15.05 -0.41 -6.87
C ALA A 50 16.09 -0.33 -7.99
N TRP A 51 16.35 0.85 -8.56
CA TRP A 51 17.40 1.03 -9.57
C TRP A 51 18.81 0.69 -9.06
N LYS A 52 19.13 1.06 -7.81
CA LYS A 52 20.40 0.71 -7.16
C LYS A 52 20.51 -0.80 -6.86
N ALA A 53 19.41 -1.46 -6.54
CA ALA A 53 19.33 -2.88 -6.21
C ALA A 53 19.07 -3.79 -7.41
N ARG A 54 19.00 -3.27 -8.66
CA ARG A 54 18.60 -4.03 -9.86
C ARG A 54 19.43 -5.28 -10.13
N ALA A 55 20.72 -5.29 -9.76
CA ALA A 55 21.59 -6.47 -9.88
C ALA A 55 21.22 -7.60 -8.90
N GLN A 56 20.34 -7.33 -7.92
CA GLN A 56 19.77 -8.32 -6.99
C GLN A 56 18.35 -8.75 -7.43
N TYR A 57 17.79 -8.15 -8.48
CA TYR A 57 16.53 -8.62 -9.05
C TYR A 57 16.80 -9.89 -9.86
N VAL A 58 16.28 -11.00 -9.36
CA VAL A 58 16.23 -12.27 -10.07
C VAL A 58 14.81 -12.38 -10.66
N PRO A 59 14.64 -12.29 -11.99
CA PRO A 59 13.34 -12.55 -12.59
C PRO A 59 12.97 -14.03 -12.35
N GLY A 60 11.68 -14.35 -12.31
CA GLY A 60 11.21 -15.70 -11.99
C GLY A 60 9.80 -15.70 -11.43
N PRO A 61 9.44 -16.65 -10.56
CA PRO A 61 8.08 -16.75 -9.99
C PRO A 61 7.64 -15.51 -9.19
N ALA A 62 8.58 -14.73 -8.65
CA ALA A 62 8.29 -13.47 -7.99
C ALA A 62 8.21 -12.34 -9.02
N SER A 63 7.06 -11.66 -9.08
CA SER A 63 6.85 -10.57 -10.03
C SER A 63 7.65 -9.30 -9.69
N MET A 64 7.94 -8.48 -10.70
CA MET A 64 8.48 -7.12 -10.52
C MET A 64 7.63 -6.28 -9.55
N LYS A 65 6.28 -6.43 -9.61
CA LYS A 65 5.35 -5.76 -8.69
C LYS A 65 5.66 -6.15 -7.23
N SER A 66 5.72 -7.45 -6.96
CA SER A 66 5.92 -7.99 -5.61
C SER A 66 7.28 -7.55 -5.05
N TRP A 67 8.35 -7.61 -5.85
CA TRP A 67 9.69 -7.12 -5.47
C TRP A 67 9.72 -5.60 -5.21
N ALA A 68 9.13 -4.79 -6.09
CA ALA A 68 9.06 -3.34 -5.88
C ALA A 68 8.23 -2.96 -4.64
N PHE A 69 7.18 -3.73 -4.31
CA PHE A 69 6.36 -3.55 -3.12
C PHE A 69 7.13 -3.86 -1.82
N VAL A 70 8.04 -4.85 -1.81
CA VAL A 70 9.00 -5.06 -0.70
C VAL A 70 9.82 -3.80 -0.44
N ILE A 71 10.37 -3.20 -1.51
CA ILE A 71 11.22 -2.01 -1.40
C ILE A 71 10.41 -0.82 -0.88
N LEU A 72 9.20 -0.61 -1.39
CA LEU A 72 8.31 0.46 -0.94
C LEU A 72 7.98 0.34 0.55
N ARG A 73 7.55 -0.85 0.98
CA ARG A 73 7.27 -1.15 2.38
C ARG A 73 8.48 -0.87 3.28
N ASN A 74 9.67 -1.32 2.88
CA ASN A 74 10.89 -1.09 3.64
C ASN A 74 11.27 0.40 3.72
N CYS A 75 10.99 1.20 2.68
CA CYS A 75 11.13 2.66 2.74
C CYS A 75 10.13 3.27 3.72
N PHE A 76 8.84 2.91 3.61
CA PHE A 76 7.77 3.40 4.48
C PHE A 76 8.05 3.14 5.96
N LEU A 77 8.35 1.90 6.34
CA LEU A 77 8.69 1.55 7.72
C LEU A 77 9.96 2.28 8.22
N SER A 78 10.91 2.55 7.33
CA SER A 78 12.12 3.34 7.67
C SER A 78 11.83 4.84 7.81
N GLN A 79 10.86 5.39 7.08
CA GLN A 79 10.36 6.75 7.30
C GLN A 79 9.55 6.84 8.61
N MET A 80 8.68 5.86 8.91
CA MET A 80 7.92 5.79 10.16
C MET A 80 8.83 5.75 11.39
N ARG A 81 9.85 4.87 11.40
CA ARG A 81 10.81 4.80 12.53
C ARG A 81 11.55 6.12 12.74
N ARG A 82 11.97 6.78 11.65
CA ARG A 82 12.59 8.12 11.70
C ARG A 82 11.63 9.17 12.24
N LYS A 83 10.40 9.25 11.73
CA LYS A 83 9.38 10.20 12.21
C LYS A 83 9.06 9.99 13.69
N LYS A 84 8.91 8.74 14.16
CA LYS A 84 8.70 8.44 15.58
C LYS A 84 9.86 8.95 16.43
N PHE A 85 11.10 8.63 16.07
CA PHE A 85 12.28 9.09 16.79
C PHE A 85 12.41 10.62 16.77
N THR A 86 12.10 11.30 15.66
CA THR A 86 12.13 12.77 15.61
C THR A 86 11.00 13.40 16.44
N ALA A 87 9.80 12.82 16.46
CA ALA A 87 8.68 13.31 17.27
C ALA A 87 8.88 13.05 18.79
N GLU A 88 9.56 11.98 19.17
CA GLU A 88 10.02 11.74 20.56
C GLU A 88 11.07 12.77 21.02
N TYR A 89 11.69 13.52 20.09
CA TYR A 89 12.59 14.65 20.38
C TYR A 89 11.92 16.03 20.20
N ASP A 90 10.69 16.10 19.69
CA ASP A 90 9.92 17.34 19.46
C ASP A 90 8.45 17.16 19.92
N GLU A 91 8.28 17.18 21.24
CA GLU A 91 7.05 16.84 21.97
C GLU A 91 5.89 17.85 21.78
N ARG A 92 5.90 18.63 20.69
CA ARG A 92 4.87 19.65 20.35
C ARG A 92 4.34 19.57 18.91
N ALA A 93 4.81 18.62 18.11
CA ALA A 93 4.42 18.50 16.69
C ALA A 93 3.20 17.57 16.43
N ALA A 94 2.70 16.86 17.45
CA ALA A 94 1.79 15.71 17.27
C ALA A 94 0.33 16.01 16.87
N GLU A 95 -0.06 17.28 16.67
CA GLU A 95 -1.49 17.67 16.65
C GLU A 95 -2.00 18.28 15.33
N ARG A 96 -1.19 18.32 14.24
CA ARG A 96 -1.59 19.00 12.99
C ARG A 96 -1.30 18.20 11.72
N LEU A 97 -2.34 17.56 11.18
CA LEU A 97 -2.43 17.17 9.77
C LEU A 97 -3.90 16.98 9.32
N LEU A 98 -4.70 18.04 9.42
CA LEU A 98 -6.05 18.14 8.86
C LEU A 98 -6.32 19.55 8.32
N VAL A 99 -6.32 19.72 6.99
CA VAL A 99 -6.82 20.92 6.27
C VAL A 99 -7.49 20.45 4.95
N ALA A 100 -8.51 21.18 4.49
CA ALA A 100 -9.36 20.96 3.29
C ALA A 100 -9.24 22.20 2.33
N PRO A 101 -9.86 22.34 1.12
CA PRO A 101 -11.13 21.77 0.56
C PRO A 101 -11.04 21.36 -0.96
N ASP A 102 -12.05 21.00 -1.77
CA ASP A 102 -13.40 20.40 -1.57
C ASP A 102 -13.86 19.54 -2.80
N ASP A 103 -15.08 18.96 -2.73
CA ASP A 103 -16.01 18.53 -3.82
C ASP A 103 -15.81 17.18 -4.62
N GLN A 104 -16.93 16.75 -5.23
CA GLN A 104 -17.28 15.61 -6.09
C GLN A 104 -17.55 14.22 -5.47
N ASP A 105 -18.48 13.52 -6.15
CA ASP A 105 -19.47 12.58 -5.57
C ASP A 105 -19.07 11.10 -5.76
N ASP A 106 -18.61 10.71 -6.95
CA ASP A 106 -18.11 9.34 -7.21
C ASP A 106 -16.75 9.08 -6.51
N SER A 107 -16.04 10.14 -6.11
CA SER A 107 -14.83 10.09 -5.28
C SER A 107 -15.15 10.02 -3.78
N LEU A 108 -16.41 10.11 -3.36
CA LEU A 108 -16.83 10.09 -1.96
C LEU A 108 -16.57 8.71 -1.34
N HIS A 109 -17.04 7.65 -1.97
CA HIS A 109 -16.85 6.28 -1.46
C HIS A 109 -15.36 5.89 -1.37
N LEU A 110 -14.57 6.19 -2.40
CA LEU A 110 -13.12 5.91 -2.39
C LEU A 110 -12.37 6.71 -1.32
N ALA A 111 -12.71 7.99 -1.12
CA ALA A 111 -12.13 8.79 -0.05
C ALA A 111 -12.49 8.21 1.32
N ASP A 112 -13.70 7.67 1.48
CA ASP A 112 -14.19 7.12 2.73
C ASP A 112 -13.52 5.78 3.08
N VAL A 113 -13.37 4.88 2.11
CA VAL A 113 -12.53 3.68 2.24
C VAL A 113 -11.09 4.06 2.60
N GLN A 114 -10.51 5.09 1.98
CA GLN A 114 -9.16 5.54 2.32
C GLN A 114 -9.08 6.12 3.75
N ARG A 115 -10.06 6.93 4.20
CA ARG A 115 -10.13 7.45 5.58
C ARG A 115 -10.24 6.31 6.59
N ALA A 116 -11.09 5.33 6.32
CA ALA A 116 -11.28 4.17 7.18
C ALA A 116 -10.02 3.28 7.25
N LEU A 117 -9.33 3.06 6.13
CA LEU A 117 -8.02 2.38 6.09
C LEU A 117 -6.99 3.10 6.98
N MET A 118 -6.97 4.43 7.01
CA MET A 118 -6.03 5.21 7.83
C MET A 118 -6.24 5.07 9.34
N LEU A 119 -7.42 4.63 9.79
CA LEU A 119 -7.73 4.32 11.19
C LEU A 119 -7.27 2.91 11.61
N LEU A 120 -7.04 2.00 10.66
CA LEU A 120 -6.57 0.65 10.95
C LEU A 120 -5.11 0.63 11.43
N PRO A 121 -4.72 -0.32 12.31
CA PRO A 121 -3.32 -0.64 12.57
C PRO A 121 -2.56 -0.92 11.26
N VAL A 122 -1.33 -0.42 11.14
CA VAL A 122 -0.52 -0.50 9.90
C VAL A 122 -0.44 -1.92 9.36
N ASP A 123 -0.15 -2.90 10.20
CA ASP A 123 -0.11 -4.33 9.85
C ASP A 123 -1.39 -4.86 9.17
N GLN A 124 -2.56 -4.33 9.54
CA GLN A 124 -3.85 -4.73 8.98
C GLN A 124 -4.12 -3.98 7.67
N ARG A 125 -3.80 -2.68 7.63
CA ARG A 125 -3.86 -1.84 6.42
C ARG A 125 -2.98 -2.40 5.30
N GLU A 126 -1.73 -2.74 5.61
CA GLU A 126 -0.81 -3.40 4.69
C GLU A 126 -1.39 -4.72 4.15
N ALA A 127 -1.96 -5.55 5.02
CA ALA A 127 -2.55 -6.82 4.63
C ALA A 127 -3.75 -6.66 3.67
N LEU A 128 -4.68 -5.76 3.96
CA LEU A 128 -5.82 -5.47 3.09
C LEU A 128 -5.37 -4.95 1.72
N VAL A 129 -4.41 -4.01 1.72
CA VAL A 129 -3.97 -3.39 0.47
C VAL A 129 -3.11 -4.34 -0.37
N LEU A 130 -2.28 -5.20 0.23
CA LEU A 130 -1.49 -6.17 -0.55
C LEU A 130 -2.38 -7.24 -1.20
N ILE A 131 -3.37 -7.77 -0.46
CA ILE A 131 -4.19 -8.90 -0.92
C ILE A 131 -5.35 -8.44 -1.81
N GLY A 132 -6.17 -7.48 -1.38
CA GLY A 132 -7.27 -6.97 -2.19
C GLY A 132 -6.75 -6.11 -3.34
N ALA A 133 -6.17 -4.97 -2.98
CA ALA A 133 -5.71 -3.96 -3.93
C ALA A 133 -4.57 -4.43 -4.86
N GLY A 134 -3.53 -4.99 -4.25
CA GLY A 134 -2.33 -5.45 -4.95
C GLY A 134 -2.57 -6.69 -5.81
N GLN A 135 -3.68 -7.42 -5.55
CA GLN A 135 -4.03 -8.72 -6.12
C GLN A 135 -2.91 -9.76 -5.92
N LEU A 136 -2.19 -9.66 -4.81
CA LEU A 136 -1.13 -10.59 -4.45
C LEU A 136 -1.72 -11.79 -3.71
N SER A 137 -1.07 -12.95 -3.85
CA SER A 137 -1.39 -14.13 -3.05
C SER A 137 -1.11 -13.90 -1.56
N TYR A 138 -1.72 -14.72 -0.70
CA TYR A 138 -1.44 -14.68 0.74
C TYR A 138 0.02 -14.97 1.06
N GLU A 139 0.67 -15.79 0.23
CA GLU A 139 2.07 -16.18 0.25
C GLU A 139 2.98 -14.99 -0.10
N GLU A 140 2.70 -14.28 -1.20
CA GLU A 140 3.43 -13.06 -1.58
C GLU A 140 3.26 -11.94 -0.56
N GLY A 141 2.03 -11.70 -0.10
CA GLY A 141 1.76 -10.71 0.94
C GLY A 141 2.51 -11.04 2.23
N ALA A 142 2.52 -12.32 2.64
CA ALA A 142 3.26 -12.79 3.81
C ALA A 142 4.78 -12.59 3.66
N ALA A 143 5.33 -12.88 2.47
CA ALA A 143 6.75 -12.64 2.16
C ALA A 143 7.10 -11.14 2.21
N ILE A 144 6.28 -10.27 1.60
CA ILE A 144 6.46 -8.80 1.66
C ILE A 144 6.39 -8.29 3.09
N CYS A 145 5.44 -8.81 3.88
CA CYS A 145 5.26 -8.38 5.26
C CYS A 145 6.24 -9.00 6.26
N GLY A 146 7.04 -9.99 5.86
CA GLY A 146 7.96 -10.72 6.72
C GLY A 146 7.26 -11.52 7.82
N CYS A 147 6.12 -12.15 7.51
CA CYS A 147 5.32 -12.91 8.48
C CYS A 147 4.89 -14.28 7.91
N ALA A 148 4.30 -15.13 8.74
CA ALA A 148 3.73 -16.40 8.27
C ALA A 148 2.42 -16.18 7.47
N VAL A 149 2.10 -17.09 6.55
CA VAL A 149 0.87 -17.05 5.74
C VAL A 149 -0.38 -17.02 6.62
N GLY A 150 -0.41 -17.81 7.70
CA GLY A 150 -1.49 -17.77 8.70
C GLY A 150 -1.61 -16.41 9.41
N THR A 151 -0.49 -15.75 9.68
CA THR A 151 -0.48 -14.37 10.21
C THR A 151 -1.09 -13.40 9.20
N MET A 152 -0.74 -13.51 7.91
CA MET A 152 -1.30 -12.69 6.84
C MET A 152 -2.82 -12.88 6.72
N LYS A 153 -3.30 -14.13 6.65
CA LYS A 153 -4.75 -14.45 6.69
C LYS A 153 -5.44 -13.83 7.92
N SER A 154 -4.85 -13.93 9.11
CA SER A 154 -5.40 -13.33 10.32
C SER A 154 -5.39 -11.79 10.34
N ARG A 155 -4.43 -11.14 9.67
CA ARG A 155 -4.36 -9.68 9.51
C ARG A 155 -5.43 -9.19 8.53
N VAL A 156 -5.63 -9.89 7.40
CA VAL A 156 -6.73 -9.63 6.46
C VAL A 156 -8.07 -9.79 7.16
N SER A 157 -8.34 -10.94 7.80
CA SER A 157 -9.61 -11.20 8.50
C SER A 157 -9.96 -10.11 9.52
N ARG A 158 -9.04 -9.77 10.44
CA ARG A 158 -9.27 -8.68 11.42
C ARG A 158 -9.39 -7.30 10.77
N GLY A 159 -8.58 -7.02 9.75
CA GLY A 159 -8.64 -5.76 9.01
C GLY A 159 -9.99 -5.57 8.34
N ARG A 160 -10.55 -6.61 7.71
CA ARG A 160 -11.88 -6.58 7.06
C ARG A 160 -12.98 -6.26 8.08
N ALA A 161 -13.00 -6.98 9.20
CA ALA A 161 -13.98 -6.76 10.26
C ALA A 161 -13.90 -5.33 10.84
N ALA A 162 -12.69 -4.85 11.15
CA ALA A 162 -12.49 -3.49 11.66
C ALA A 162 -12.88 -2.42 10.61
N LEU A 163 -12.51 -2.62 9.34
CA LEU A 163 -12.85 -1.70 8.25
C LEU A 163 -14.36 -1.61 8.03
N GLN A 164 -15.06 -2.76 8.05
CA GLN A 164 -16.51 -2.83 7.98
C GLN A 164 -17.16 -2.06 9.15
N THR A 165 -16.73 -2.30 10.39
CA THR A 165 -17.27 -1.57 11.57
C THR A 165 -17.07 -0.05 11.47
N ILE A 166 -15.94 0.42 10.93
CA ILE A 166 -15.67 1.86 10.73
C ILE A 166 -16.58 2.45 9.65
N LEU A 167 -16.79 1.75 8.54
CA LEU A 167 -17.65 2.21 7.46
C LEU A 167 -19.13 2.21 7.88
N GLU A 168 -19.58 1.18 8.61
CA GLU A 168 -20.94 1.06 9.14
C GLU A 168 -21.27 2.09 10.24
N SER A 169 -20.29 2.47 11.07
CA SER A 169 -20.52 3.45 12.14
C SER A 169 -20.69 4.89 11.63
N GLY A 170 -20.12 5.20 10.46
CA GLY A 170 -20.06 6.56 9.92
C GLY A 170 -19.14 7.52 10.69
N GLU A 171 -18.54 7.09 11.80
CA GLU A 171 -17.67 7.91 12.66
C GLU A 171 -16.24 8.02 12.09
N MET A 172 -16.13 8.60 10.90
CA MET A 172 -14.85 8.86 10.23
C MET A 172 -14.44 10.35 10.35
N PRO A 173 -13.17 10.67 10.69
CA PRO A 173 -12.67 12.05 10.72
C PRO A 173 -12.98 12.79 9.41
N ARG A 174 -13.50 14.04 9.50
CA ARG A 174 -14.06 14.79 8.36
C ARG A 174 -13.19 14.72 7.10
N ARG A 175 -13.84 14.56 5.94
CA ARG A 175 -13.22 14.36 4.63
C ARG A 175 -12.18 15.44 4.32
N SER A 176 -10.95 15.02 4.03
CA SER A 176 -9.92 15.85 3.38
C SER A 176 -9.86 15.46 1.91
N THR A 177 -9.78 16.47 1.05
CA THR A 177 -9.96 16.35 -0.41
C THR A 177 -8.66 16.38 -1.22
N ASP A 178 -7.50 16.37 -0.54
CA ASP A 178 -6.19 16.08 -1.15
C ASP A 178 -6.09 14.64 -1.69
N LEU A 179 -7.15 13.83 -1.49
CA LEU A 179 -7.34 12.49 -2.01
C LEU A 179 -7.88 12.52 -3.45
N MET A 180 -7.20 13.27 -4.32
CA MET A 180 -7.41 13.14 -5.77
C MET A 180 -7.20 11.67 -6.17
N PRO A 181 -8.17 11.00 -6.83
CA PRO A 181 -7.99 9.64 -7.34
C PRO A 181 -7.09 9.69 -8.59
N SER A 182 -5.81 9.98 -8.38
CA SER A 182 -4.89 10.47 -9.44
C SER A 182 -4.41 9.38 -10.41
N SER A 183 -4.92 8.15 -10.31
CA SER A 183 -4.70 7.11 -11.31
C SER A 183 -5.81 6.06 -11.28
N GLU A 184 -6.11 5.49 -12.45
CA GLU A 184 -6.93 4.28 -12.60
C GLU A 184 -6.44 3.17 -11.66
N ALA A 185 -5.11 2.97 -11.57
CA ALA A 185 -4.49 2.03 -10.65
C ALA A 185 -4.81 2.28 -9.17
N PHE A 186 -5.05 3.53 -8.74
CA PHE A 186 -5.51 3.84 -7.38
C PHE A 186 -6.99 3.48 -7.20
N ARG A 187 -7.83 3.79 -8.19
CA ARG A 187 -9.25 3.40 -8.19
C ARG A 187 -9.39 1.88 -8.12
N THR A 188 -8.75 1.13 -9.01
CA THR A 188 -8.70 -0.34 -8.97
C THR A 188 -8.22 -0.88 -7.62
N ILE A 189 -7.21 -0.26 -7.01
CA ILE A 189 -6.71 -0.65 -5.69
C ILE A 189 -7.80 -0.47 -4.62
N MET A 190 -8.41 0.70 -4.50
CA MET A 190 -9.45 0.95 -3.49
C MET A 190 -10.72 0.12 -3.76
N ASP A 191 -11.17 0.00 -5.02
CA ASP A 191 -12.33 -0.80 -5.42
C ASP A 191 -12.13 -2.29 -5.05
N ASN A 192 -10.93 -2.85 -5.24
CA ASN A 192 -10.65 -4.23 -4.83
C ASN A 192 -10.57 -4.39 -3.29
N VAL A 193 -10.17 -3.35 -2.54
CA VAL A 193 -10.23 -3.37 -1.07
C VAL A 193 -11.67 -3.32 -0.58
N ASP A 194 -12.51 -2.51 -1.23
CA ASP A 194 -13.94 -2.39 -0.94
C ASP A 194 -14.68 -3.71 -1.24
N GLN A 195 -14.41 -4.33 -2.40
CA GLN A 195 -14.90 -5.67 -2.71
C GLN A 195 -14.36 -6.73 -1.73
N LEU A 196 -13.11 -6.58 -1.27
CA LEU A 196 -12.60 -7.43 -0.21
C LEU A 196 -13.40 -7.24 1.08
N THR A 197 -13.89 -6.05 1.45
CA THR A 197 -14.81 -5.90 2.60
C THR A 197 -16.21 -6.47 2.32
N ALA A 198 -16.84 -6.11 1.20
CA ALA A 198 -18.22 -6.45 0.88
C ALA A 198 -18.54 -7.96 0.88
N ASN A 199 -17.58 -8.81 0.52
CA ASN A 199 -17.81 -10.25 0.40
C ASN A 199 -17.96 -11.03 1.72
N GLY A 200 -17.86 -10.37 2.90
CA GLY A 200 -18.02 -11.01 4.21
C GLY A 200 -16.96 -12.08 4.55
N PRO A 201 -16.83 -12.55 5.79
CA PRO A 201 -15.92 -13.67 6.09
C PRO A 201 -16.37 -14.89 5.27
N VAL A 202 -15.54 -15.31 4.32
CA VAL A 202 -15.69 -16.63 3.68
C VAL A 202 -15.43 -17.62 4.81
N GLY A 203 -16.48 -18.32 5.23
CA GLY A 203 -16.39 -19.33 6.27
C GLY A 203 -15.61 -20.54 5.76
N ASP A 204 -14.62 -20.94 6.55
CA ASP A 204 -14.27 -22.34 6.78
C ASP A 204 -14.95 -22.77 8.11
#